data_AF-A0A838H6D4-F1
#
_entry.id   AF-A0A838H6D4-F1
#
_cell.length_a   1.000
_cell.length_b   1.000
_cell.length_c   1.000
_cell.angle_alpha   90.00
_cell.angle_beta   90.00
_cell.angle_gamma   90.00
#
_symmetry.space_group_name_H-M   'P 1'
#
loop_
_entity.id
_entity.type
_entity.pdbx_description
1 polymer ?
#
loop_
_entity_poly.entity_id
_entity_poly.type
_entity_poly.pdbx_seq_one_letter_code
_entity_poly.pdbx_strand_id
1 'polypeptide(L)' 'MTVPPRRELFPDPRGVGLRATWHGERELVVLSLWREDSCIGTVRLGPDEATRLATFLASHLGEQTAEQPQPPPGC' A
#
# COMPACT_ATOMS: atom_id res chain seq x y z
N MET A 1 -27.09 -0.29 3.06
CA MET A 1 -26.41 -0.38 1.76
C MET A 1 -24.94 -0.67 2.04
N THR A 2 -24.47 -1.90 1.81
CA THR A 2 -23.09 -2.29 2.11
C THR A 2 -22.17 -1.76 1.02
N VAL A 3 -21.32 -0.78 1.35
CA VAL A 3 -20.31 -0.28 0.41
C VAL A 3 -19.31 -1.41 0.17
N PRO A 4 -19.03 -1.81 -1.09
CA PRO A 4 -18.04 -2.84 -1.36
C PRO A 4 -16.69 -2.40 -0.80
N PRO A 5 -15.93 -3.31 -0.16
CA PRO A 5 -14.66 -2.95 0.45
C PRO A 5 -13.71 -2.43 -0.64
N ARG A 6 -13.12 -1.25 -0.39
CA ARG A 6 -12.11 -0.68 -1.29
C ARG A 6 -10.90 -1.59 -1.24
N ARG A 7 -10.50 -2.12 -2.39
CA ARG A 7 -9.37 -3.04 -2.52
C ARG A 7 -8.39 -2.57 -3.57
N GLU A 8 -7.13 -2.84 -3.31
CA GLU A 8 -6.02 -2.50 -4.20
C GLU A 8 -5.07 -3.69 -4.28
N LEU A 9 -4.53 -3.95 -5.47
CA LEU A 9 -3.64 -5.08 -5.74
C LEU A 9 -2.30 -4.54 -6.22
N PHE A 10 -1.23 -4.99 -5.55
CA PHE A 10 0.14 -4.66 -5.87
C PHE A 10 0.85 -5.96 -6.29
N PRO A 11 1.03 -6.21 -7.59
CA PRO A 11 1.75 -7.39 -8.07
C PRO A 11 3.25 -7.24 -7.79
N ASP A 12 3.89 -8.33 -7.35
CA ASP A 12 5.34 -8.44 -7.21
C ASP A 12 5.91 -9.37 -8.31
N PRO A 13 7.02 -8.99 -8.99
CA PRO A 13 7.61 -9.77 -10.08
C PRO A 13 8.04 -11.19 -9.70
N ARG A 14 8.22 -11.48 -8.41
CA ARG A 14 8.60 -12.80 -7.89
C ARG A 14 7.40 -13.76 -7.82
N GLY A 15 6.25 -13.38 -8.40
CA GLY A 15 5.03 -14.20 -8.42
C GLY A 15 4.24 -14.16 -7.12
N VAL A 16 4.44 -13.13 -6.30
CA VAL A 16 3.64 -12.84 -5.11
C VAL A 16 2.84 -11.57 -5.37
N GLY A 17 1.68 -11.40 -4.76
CA GLY A 17 0.88 -10.19 -4.84
C GLY A 17 0.42 -9.75 -3.47
N LEU A 18 0.49 -8.44 -3.20
CA LEU A 18 -0.11 -7.86 -2.02
C LEU A 18 -1.49 -7.33 -2.36
N ARG A 19 -2.51 -7.77 -1.65
CA ARG A 19 -3.88 -7.25 -1.73
C ARG A 19 -4.22 -6.52 -0.45
N ALA A 20 -4.42 -5.21 -0.56
CA ALA A 20 -4.93 -4.36 0.50
C ALA A 20 -6.46 -4.28 0.40
N THR A 21 -7.16 -4.46 1.52
CA THR A 21 -8.63 -4.39 1.57
C THR A 21 -9.06 -3.54 2.76
N TRP A 22 -9.82 -2.48 2.50
CA TRP A 22 -10.38 -1.59 3.50
C TRP A 22 -11.75 -2.06 3.94
N HIS A 23 -11.91 -2.30 5.24
CA HIS A 23 -13.19 -2.64 5.86
C HIS A 23 -13.64 -1.48 6.75
N GLY A 24 -14.30 -0.49 6.15
CA GLY A 24 -14.73 0.73 6.86
C GLY A 24 -15.66 0.45 8.04
N GLU A 25 -16.55 -0.54 7.94
CA GLU A 25 -17.48 -0.89 9.02
C GLU A 25 -16.81 -1.59 10.21
N ARG A 26 -15.58 -2.08 10.03
CA ARG A 26 -14.82 -2.78 11.07
C ARG A 26 -13.56 -2.03 11.47
N GLU A 27 -13.39 -0.82 10.95
CA GLU A 27 -12.25 0.06 11.21
C GLU A 27 -10.90 -0.66 11.04
N LEU A 28 -10.78 -1.49 10.00
CA LEU A 28 -9.57 -2.30 9.80
C LEU A 28 -9.14 -2.36 8.34
N VAL A 29 -7.84 -2.51 8.16
CA VAL A 29 -7.20 -2.76 6.87
C VAL A 29 -6.61 -4.16 6.88
N VAL A 30 -7.00 -4.97 5.91
CA VAL A 30 -6.42 -6.30 5.73
C VAL A 30 -5.40 -6.24 4.60
N LEU A 31 -4.17 -6.62 4.92
CA LEU A 31 -3.09 -6.81 3.96
C LEU A 31 -2.88 -8.32 3.79
N SER A 32 -3.09 -8.82 2.58
CA SER A 32 -2.97 -10.25 2.29
C SER A 32 -1.96 -10.50 1.20
N LEU A 33 -1.09 -11.49 1.40
CA LEU A 33 -0.11 -11.94 0.42
C LEU A 33 -0.69 -13.14 -0.31
N TRP A 34 -0.66 -13.08 -1.64
CA TRP A 34 -1.18 -14.11 -2.52
C TRP A 34 -0.06 -14.64 -3.40
N ARG A 35 -0.05 -15.95 -3.62
CA ARG A 35 0.73 -16.59 -4.69
C ARG A 35 -0.26 -17.34 -5.54
N GLU A 36 -0.37 -16.94 -6.81
CA GLU A 36 -1.40 -17.43 -7.72
C GLU A 36 -2.80 -17.22 -7.12
N ASP A 37 -3.52 -18.29 -6.78
CA ASP A 37 -4.86 -18.24 -6.15
C ASP A 37 -4.81 -18.53 -4.63
N SER A 38 -3.62 -18.73 -4.06
CA SER A 38 -3.46 -19.09 -2.65
C SER A 38 -3.06 -17.89 -1.79
N CYS A 39 -3.80 -17.65 -0.70
CA CYS A 39 -3.41 -16.69 0.31
C CYS A 39 -2.33 -17.29 1.21
N ILE A 40 -1.10 -16.80 1.08
CA ILE A 40 0.08 -17.29 1.80
C ILE A 40 0.38 -16.51 3.09
N GLY A 41 -0.30 -15.39 3.32
CA GLY A 41 -0.14 -14.59 4.53
C GLY A 41 -1.19 -13.51 4.68
N THR A 42 -1.53 -13.15 5.92
CA THR A 42 -2.49 -12.06 6.18
C THR A 42 -2.08 -11.31 7.43
N VAL A 43 -2.09 -9.99 7.34
CA VAL A 43 -1.89 -9.06 8.45
C VAL A 43 -3.12 -8.18 8.53
N ARG A 44 -3.64 -7.99 9.75
CA ARG A 44 -4.75 -7.10 10.03
C ARG A 44 -4.20 -5.89 10.78
N LEU A 45 -4.50 -4.71 10.28
CA LEU A 45 -4.09 -3.45 10.88
C LEU A 45 -5.32 -2.72 11.39
N GLY A 46 -5.25 -2.23 12.63
CA GLY A 46 -6.20 -1.23 13.13
C GLY A 46 -5.96 0.14 12.49
N PRO A 47 -6.80 1.15 12.79
CA PRO A 47 -6.70 2.48 12.21
C PRO A 47 -5.36 3.17 12.47
N ASP A 48 -4.85 3.08 13.70
CA ASP A 48 -3.56 3.67 14.09
C ASP A 48 -2.38 3.03 13.35
N GLU A 49 -2.39 1.69 13.22
CA GLU A 49 -1.34 0.95 12.53
C GLU A 49 -1.38 1.20 11.02
N ALA A 50 -2.58 1.23 10.43
CA ALA A 50 -2.77 1.57 9.04
C ALA A 50 -2.31 3.00 8.74
N THR A 51 -2.61 3.94 9.63
CA THR A 51 -2.13 5.33 9.53
C THR A 51 -0.61 5.39 9.63
N ARG A 52 -0.01 4.69 10.60
CA ARG A 52 1.45 4.60 10.74
C ARG A 52 2.12 4.04 9.48
N LEU A 53 1.56 2.97 8.90
CA LEU A 53 2.06 2.40 7.64
C LEU A 53 1.94 3.41 6.49
N ALA A 54 0.80 4.08 6.36
CA ALA A 54 0.58 5.08 5.31
C ALA A 54 1.57 6.25 5.43
N THR A 55 1.80 6.75 6.65
CA THR A 55 2.81 7.79 6.90
C THR A 55 4.21 7.31 6.52
N PHE A 56 4.59 6.09 6.94
CA PHE A 56 5.89 5.51 6.57
C PHE A 56 6.09 5.47 5.05
N LEU A 57 5.09 5.02 4.29
CA LEU A 57 5.15 4.99 2.83
C LEU A 57 5.25 6.40 2.23
N ALA A 58 4.38 7.32 2.65
CA ALA A 58 4.34 8.68 2.11
C ALA A 58 5.63 9.46 2.36
N SER A 59 6.23 9.33 3.55
CA SER A 59 7.47 10.01 3.91
C SER A 59 8.63 9.61 3.00
N HIS A 60 8.77 8.33 2.66
CA HIS A 60 9.90 7.85 1.85
C HIS A 60 9.68 7.99 0.34
N LEU A 61 8.42 8.10 -0.12
CA LEU A 61 8.10 8.43 -1.50
C LEU A 61 8.44 9.89 -1.83
N GLY A 62 8.28 10.81 -0.87
CA GLY A 62 8.65 12.21 -1.02
C GLY A 62 10.16 12.44 -1.14
N GLU A 63 10.98 11.62 -0.48
CA GLU A 63 12.45 11.73 -0.57
C GLU A 63 13.00 11.25 -1.92
N GLN A 64 12.38 10.24 -2.54
CA GLN A 64 12.84 9.74 -3.85
C GLN A 64 12.43 10.61 -5.03
N THR A 65 11.38 11.43 -4.92
CA THR A 65 10.99 12.33 -6.02
C THR A 65 11.83 13.61 -6.09
N ALA A 66 12.63 13.90 -5.06
CA ALA A 66 13.49 15.09 -5.00
C ALA A 66 14.82 14.93 -5.78
N GLU A 67 15.17 13.71 -6.21
CA GLU A 67 16.34 13.41 -7.06
C GLU A 67 15.99 13.48 -8.56
N GLN A 68 15.37 14.58 -9.00
CA GLN A 68 15.42 15.00 -10.39
C GLN A 68 16.40 16.19 -10.44
N PRO A 69 17.64 16.01 -10.91
CA PRO A 69 18.55 17.13 -11.11
C PRO A 69 17.91 18.07 -12.13
N GLN A 70 17.41 19.22 -11.68
CA GLN A 70 17.08 20.32 -12.59
C GLN A 70 18.37 20.70 -13.34
N PRO A 71 18.42 20.61 -14.68
CA PRO A 71 19.56 21.13 -15.42
C PRO A 71 19.69 22.62 -15.09
N PRO A 72 20.91 23.13 -14.84
CA PRO A 72 21.09 24.53 -14.55
C PRO A 72 20.52 25.37 -15.71
N PRO A 73 19.81 26.47 -15.43
CA PRO A 73 19.49 27.42 -16.49
C PRO A 73 20.82 27.87 -17.11
N GLY A 74 20.99 27.58 -18.41
CA GLY A 74 22.19 27.97 -19.14
C GLY A 74 22.39 29.48 -19.07
N CYS A 75 23.65 29.89 -18.86
CA CYS A 75 24.11 31.24 -19.21
C CYS A 75 24.17 31.42 -20.72
#